data_AF-A0A1X0KHD4-F1
#
_entry.id   AF-A0A1X0KHD4-F1
#
_cell.length_a   1.000
_cell.length_b   1.000
_cell.length_c   1.000
_cell.angle_alpha   90.00
_cell.angle_beta   90.00
_cell.angle_gamma   90.00
#
_symmetry.space_group_name_H-M   'P 1'
#
loop_
_entity.id
_entity.type
_entity.pdbx_description
1 polymer ?
#
loop_
_entity_poly.entity_id
_entity_poly.type
_entity_poly.pdbx_seq_one_letter_code
_entity_poly.pdbx_strand_id
1 'polypeptide(L)'
;MCRHLGWLGTDVTVSSLVLDPPYGLRVQSYAPRRQKHCLLNADGWGVGFFDRSVHGQVPRRWRSQAPLWGDVSFESVAPALRSHCVVAAVRSATAGMPIDVSATAPFSDGQWLLSHNGIVDRAVLPVTTRAESVCDSALLAAVIFERGLDALGETVTEIAAADPGARLNVLAANGSRLLATAWGDTLSILRRPDGVVLASEPYDNDSDWEDVPDRHLVEVTAAGVVLTPLDHPEGYR
;
A
#
# COMPACT_ATOMS: atom_id res chain seq x y z
N MET A 1 -4.62 2.46 11.38
CA MET A 1 -4.95 2.24 9.96
C MET A 1 -4.13 3.19 9.12
N CYS A 2 -3.25 2.66 8.30
CA CYS A 2 -2.31 3.41 7.45
C CYS A 2 -3.02 4.15 6.30
N ARG A 3 -2.31 4.97 5.52
CA ARG A 3 -2.71 5.34 4.14
C ARG A 3 -1.58 4.95 3.20
N HIS A 4 -1.90 4.57 1.96
CA HIS A 4 -0.91 4.19 0.95
C HIS A 4 -1.17 4.79 -0.42
N LEU A 5 -0.14 4.80 -1.26
CA LEU A 5 -0.18 5.25 -2.64
C LEU A 5 0.69 4.36 -3.51
N GLY A 6 0.20 4.03 -4.70
CA GLY A 6 0.86 3.24 -5.72
C GLY A 6 0.88 4.02 -7.03
N TRP A 7 2.01 4.00 -7.72
CA TRP A 7 2.19 4.61 -9.04
C TRP A 7 2.76 3.59 -10.01
N LEU A 8 2.22 3.57 -11.23
CA LEU A 8 2.80 2.86 -12.37
C LEU A 8 2.62 3.70 -13.63
N GLY A 9 3.71 4.11 -14.25
CA GLY A 9 3.65 5.02 -15.39
C GLY A 9 5.03 5.44 -15.88
N THR A 10 5.16 6.67 -16.34
CA THR A 10 6.47 7.27 -16.65
C THR A 10 7.27 7.57 -15.38
N ASP A 11 8.58 7.81 -15.53
CA ASP A 11 9.44 8.22 -14.41
C ASP A 11 9.00 9.57 -13.83
N VAL A 12 8.53 9.56 -12.58
CA VAL A 12 8.16 10.77 -11.81
C VAL A 12 9.02 10.86 -10.54
N THR A 13 9.09 12.04 -9.92
CA THR A 13 9.78 12.16 -8.63
C THR A 13 8.93 11.55 -7.51
N VAL A 14 9.59 10.99 -6.51
CA VAL A 14 8.88 10.53 -5.29
C VAL A 14 8.16 11.69 -4.61
N SER A 15 8.75 12.90 -4.60
CA SER A 15 8.10 14.10 -4.04
C SER A 15 6.75 14.40 -4.70
N SER A 16 6.66 14.28 -6.03
CA SER A 16 5.45 14.63 -6.80
C SER A 16 4.25 13.73 -6.50
N LEU A 17 4.51 12.55 -5.92
CA LEU A 17 3.48 11.61 -5.50
C LEU A 17 3.16 11.72 -4.00
N VAL A 18 4.18 11.97 -3.17
CA VAL A 18 4.10 11.79 -1.71
C VAL A 18 3.99 13.11 -0.95
N LEU A 19 4.74 14.13 -1.36
CA LEU A 19 4.95 15.38 -0.60
C LEU A 19 4.23 16.58 -1.21
N ASP A 20 4.28 16.69 -2.53
CA ASP A 20 3.87 17.89 -3.26
C ASP A 20 2.34 18.01 -3.42
N PRO A 21 1.56 16.92 -3.56
CA PRO A 21 0.11 17.04 -3.69
C PRO A 21 -0.56 17.65 -2.43
N PRO A 22 -1.56 18.53 -2.60
CA PRO A 22 -2.16 19.31 -1.51
C PRO A 22 -2.87 18.45 -0.45
N TYR A 23 -3.28 17.23 -0.80
CA TYR A 23 -3.85 16.24 0.12
C TYR A 23 -3.12 14.89 0.01
N GLY A 24 -1.84 14.91 -0.40
CA GLY A 24 -1.01 13.72 -0.55
C GLY A 24 -0.63 13.06 0.78
N LEU A 25 0.21 12.02 0.72
CA LEU A 25 0.60 11.24 1.90
C LEU A 25 1.21 12.08 3.03
N ARG A 26 1.93 13.17 2.71
CA ARG A 26 2.39 14.14 3.72
C ARG A 26 1.23 14.69 4.53
N VAL A 27 0.17 15.18 3.88
CA VAL A 27 -0.99 15.74 4.57
C VAL A 27 -1.79 14.66 5.28
N GLN A 28 -1.97 13.50 4.63
CA GLN A 28 -2.64 12.34 5.21
C GLN A 28 -1.94 11.78 6.46
N SER A 29 -0.67 12.11 6.67
CA SER A 29 0.04 11.73 7.89
C SER A 29 -0.50 12.42 9.15
N TYR A 30 -1.06 13.63 9.04
CA TYR A 30 -1.60 14.39 10.18
C TYR A 30 -3.07 14.83 10.03
N ALA A 31 -3.60 14.85 8.80
CA ALA A 31 -4.97 15.26 8.49
C ALA A 31 -5.58 14.44 7.33
N PRO A 32 -5.72 13.11 7.47
CA PRO A 32 -6.39 12.29 6.46
C PRO A 32 -7.88 12.66 6.36
N ARG A 33 -8.43 12.69 5.14
CA ARG A 33 -9.78 13.18 4.86
C ARG A 33 -10.85 12.09 4.89
N ARG A 34 -10.50 10.85 4.51
CA ARG A 34 -11.45 9.73 4.34
C ARG A 34 -11.20 8.57 5.31
N GLN A 35 -10.23 8.71 6.21
CA GLN A 35 -9.89 7.69 7.21
C GLN A 35 -10.92 7.61 8.33
N LYS A 36 -11.40 6.40 8.65
CA LYS A 36 -12.49 6.18 9.62
C LYS A 36 -12.05 5.60 10.97
N HIS A 37 -10.88 4.97 11.03
CA HIS A 37 -10.52 4.05 12.13
C HIS A 37 -9.38 4.54 13.03
N CYS A 38 -8.78 5.68 12.72
CA CYS A 38 -7.80 6.37 13.57
C CYS A 38 -7.69 7.84 13.17
N LEU A 39 -7.10 8.66 14.05
CA LEU A 39 -7.04 10.11 13.88
C LEU A 39 -5.99 10.57 12.85
N LEU A 40 -4.84 9.92 12.81
CA LEU A 40 -3.68 10.32 12.00
C LEU A 40 -2.70 9.15 11.80
N ASN A 41 -1.68 9.34 10.96
CA ASN A 41 -0.68 8.34 10.56
C ASN A 41 0.74 8.82 10.87
N ALA A 42 1.14 8.74 12.15
CA ALA A 42 2.42 9.24 12.64
C ALA A 42 3.40 8.16 13.09
N ASP A 43 3.01 6.88 13.06
CA ASP A 43 3.78 5.76 13.63
C ASP A 43 4.81 5.18 12.64
N GLY A 44 5.24 6.01 11.69
CA GLY A 44 6.19 5.68 10.63
C GLY A 44 5.69 6.01 9.23
N TRP A 45 6.62 5.95 8.28
CA TRP A 45 6.34 6.08 6.85
C TRP A 45 7.35 5.27 6.04
N GLY A 46 7.00 4.92 4.81
CA GLY A 46 7.95 4.30 3.91
C GLY A 46 7.62 4.53 2.44
N VAL A 47 8.67 4.56 1.62
CA VAL A 47 8.58 4.59 0.17
C VAL A 47 9.46 3.48 -0.38
N GLY A 48 8.88 2.65 -1.23
CA GLY A 48 9.57 1.72 -2.09
C GLY A 48 9.43 2.12 -3.54
N PHE A 49 10.48 1.93 -4.33
CA PHE A 49 10.51 2.28 -5.74
C PHE A 49 11.45 1.34 -6.51
N PHE A 50 11.24 1.24 -7.82
CA PHE A 50 12.03 0.35 -8.68
C PHE A 50 13.11 1.13 -9.42
N ASP A 51 14.36 0.83 -9.11
CA ASP A 51 15.50 1.42 -9.81
C ASP A 51 15.69 0.72 -11.16
N ARG A 52 15.73 1.49 -12.26
CA ARG A 52 16.10 1.03 -13.60
C ARG A 52 17.63 0.95 -13.73
N SER A 53 18.25 0.17 -12.86
CA SER A 53 19.68 -0.09 -12.96
C SER A 53 19.99 -1.10 -14.08
N VAL A 54 21.25 -1.14 -14.53
CA VAL A 54 21.74 -2.08 -15.56
C VAL A 54 21.49 -3.56 -15.21
N HIS A 55 21.24 -3.86 -13.93
CA HIS A 55 21.02 -5.21 -13.41
C HIS A 55 19.54 -5.63 -13.28
N GLY A 56 18.61 -4.84 -13.82
CA GLY A 56 17.17 -5.11 -13.76
C GLY A 56 16.41 -4.18 -12.82
N GLN A 57 15.10 -4.43 -12.68
CA GLN A 57 14.19 -3.66 -11.83
C GLN A 57 14.34 -4.10 -10.36
N VAL A 58 15.26 -3.47 -9.63
CA VAL A 58 15.52 -3.80 -8.22
C VAL A 58 14.65 -2.92 -7.32
N PRO A 59 13.80 -3.49 -6.43
CA PRO A 59 13.07 -2.69 -5.46
C PRO A 59 14.02 -2.12 -4.41
N ARG A 60 13.95 -0.81 -4.22
CA ARG A 60 14.64 -0.07 -3.14
C ARG A 60 13.62 0.45 -2.16
N ARG A 61 13.99 0.61 -0.89
CA ARG A 61 13.10 1.08 0.17
C ARG A 61 13.79 2.09 1.07
N TRP A 62 13.05 3.13 1.44
CA TRP A 62 13.37 4.02 2.54
C TRP A 62 12.20 3.98 3.51
N ARG A 63 12.45 3.57 4.75
CA ARG A 63 11.45 3.46 5.81
C ARG A 63 11.89 4.19 7.06
N SER A 64 10.93 4.67 7.82
CA SER A 64 11.13 5.37 9.09
C SER A 64 10.03 4.99 10.08
N GLN A 65 10.36 5.10 11.37
CA GLN A 65 9.39 5.01 12.47
C GLN A 65 8.90 6.40 12.92
N ALA A 66 9.52 7.48 12.41
CA ALA A 66 9.14 8.85 12.72
C ALA A 66 7.96 9.32 11.84
N PRO A 67 7.24 10.39 12.23
CA PRO A 67 6.19 10.97 11.41
C PRO A 67 6.74 11.58 10.11
N LEU A 68 6.05 11.36 8.98
CA LEU A 68 6.47 11.84 7.66
C LEU A 68 6.65 13.35 7.58
N TRP A 69 5.75 14.12 8.22
CA TRP A 69 5.75 15.58 8.12
C TRP A 69 7.01 16.25 8.69
N GLY A 70 7.77 15.56 9.54
CA GLY A 70 8.98 16.06 10.19
C GLY A 70 10.29 15.56 9.59
N ASP A 71 10.25 14.74 8.53
CA ASP A 71 11.44 14.13 7.95
C ASP A 71 12.12 15.03 6.92
N VAL A 72 12.99 15.93 7.40
CA VAL A 72 13.73 16.89 6.58
C VAL A 72 14.70 16.23 5.60
N SER A 73 15.21 15.04 5.93
CA SER A 73 16.09 14.28 5.03
C SER A 73 15.31 13.76 3.83
N PHE A 74 14.12 13.20 4.08
CA PHE A 74 13.26 12.76 3.00
C PHE A 74 12.73 13.93 2.16
N GLU A 75 12.33 15.03 2.78
CA GLU A 75 11.91 16.26 2.06
C GLU A 75 13.01 16.79 1.13
N SER A 76 14.27 16.73 1.56
CA SER A 76 15.42 17.15 0.77
C SER A 76 15.74 16.20 -0.41
N VAL A 77 15.62 14.88 -0.21
CA VAL A 77 16.09 13.88 -1.18
C VAL A 77 14.98 13.37 -2.11
N ALA A 78 13.72 13.35 -1.69
CA ALA A 78 12.59 12.83 -2.47
C ALA A 78 12.44 13.48 -3.87
N PRO A 79 12.74 14.77 -4.09
CA PRO A 79 12.72 15.37 -5.43
C PRO A 79 13.78 14.80 -6.38
N ALA A 80 14.89 14.26 -5.86
CA ALA A 80 15.96 13.65 -6.65
C ALA A 80 15.73 12.17 -6.96
N LEU A 81 14.85 11.49 -6.20
CA LEU A 81 14.50 10.09 -6.42
C LEU A 81 13.40 10.00 -7.48
N ARG A 82 13.66 9.28 -8.58
CA ARG A 82 12.70 9.07 -9.66
C ARG A 82 12.44 7.59 -9.90
N SER A 83 11.21 7.26 -10.26
CA SER A 83 10.82 5.90 -10.62
C SER A 83 9.53 5.88 -11.43
N HIS A 84 9.41 4.88 -12.31
CA HIS A 84 8.21 4.54 -13.06
C HIS A 84 7.22 3.71 -12.24
N CYS A 85 7.67 3.17 -11.09
CA CYS A 85 6.86 2.33 -10.22
C CYS A 85 7.17 2.62 -8.73
N VAL A 86 6.17 3.01 -7.95
CA VAL A 86 6.33 3.44 -6.54
C VAL A 86 5.22 2.83 -5.68
N VAL A 87 5.56 2.41 -4.46
CA VAL A 87 4.61 2.11 -3.38
C VAL A 87 5.03 2.90 -2.14
N ALA A 88 4.15 3.74 -1.62
CA ALA A 88 4.40 4.57 -0.47
C ALA A 88 3.30 4.39 0.59
N ALA A 89 3.64 4.59 1.86
CA ALA A 89 2.69 4.47 2.96
C ALA A 89 3.05 5.38 4.14
N VAL A 90 2.04 5.83 4.86
CA VAL A 90 2.14 6.43 6.20
C VAL A 90 1.39 5.54 7.18
N ARG A 91 1.98 5.32 8.35
CA ARG A 91 1.57 4.28 9.29
C ARG A 91 0.77 4.85 10.45
N SER A 92 -0.31 4.15 10.80
CA SER A 92 -0.97 4.26 12.09
C SER A 92 -1.04 2.86 12.69
N ALA A 93 -0.22 2.64 13.71
CA ALA A 93 0.01 1.33 14.30
C ALA A 93 -1.23 0.84 15.05
N THR A 94 -1.56 -0.43 14.85
CA THR A 94 -2.55 -1.12 15.69
C THR A 94 -2.06 -1.10 17.14
N ALA A 95 -2.96 -0.84 18.09
CA ALA A 95 -2.62 -0.80 19.51
C ALA A 95 -1.90 -2.09 19.96
N GLY A 96 -0.76 -1.95 20.63
CA GLY A 96 0.07 -3.07 21.09
C GLY A 96 1.05 -3.63 20.05
N MET A 97 1.07 -3.10 18.82
CA MET A 97 2.09 -3.46 17.81
C MET A 97 3.35 -2.61 17.97
N PRO A 98 4.53 -3.13 17.57
CA PRO A 98 5.77 -2.38 17.68
C PRO A 98 5.78 -1.16 16.74
N ILE A 99 6.43 -0.09 17.20
CA ILE A 99 6.69 1.12 16.42
C ILE A 99 8.17 1.11 16.06
N ASP A 100 8.49 0.44 14.96
CA ASP A 100 9.84 0.33 14.45
C ASP A 100 9.85 0.24 12.92
N VAL A 101 11.03 0.44 12.32
CA VAL A 101 11.21 0.52 10.87
C VAL A 101 10.79 -0.76 10.14
N SER A 102 10.98 -1.94 10.76
CA SER A 102 10.62 -3.23 10.16
C SER A 102 9.11 -3.40 10.02
N ALA A 103 8.33 -2.78 10.92
CA ALA A 103 6.87 -2.84 10.96
C ALA A 103 6.20 -1.84 10.01
N THR A 104 6.98 -0.99 9.35
CA THR A 104 6.49 0.04 8.43
C THR A 104 6.48 -0.47 6.99
N ALA A 105 5.36 -0.28 6.29
CA ALA A 105 5.23 -0.58 4.87
C ALA A 105 6.06 0.40 4.00
N PRO A 106 6.48 0.02 2.79
CA PRO A 106 6.23 -1.27 2.16
C PRO A 106 7.16 -2.40 2.63
N PHE A 107 6.59 -3.59 2.79
CA PHE A 107 7.30 -4.86 2.92
C PHE A 107 7.80 -5.35 1.55
N SER A 108 8.75 -6.27 1.51
CA SER A 108 9.30 -6.80 0.27
C SER A 108 9.88 -8.21 0.38
N ASP A 109 9.62 -9.04 -0.63
CA ASP A 109 10.29 -10.33 -0.86
C ASP A 109 11.50 -10.23 -1.81
N GLY A 110 11.88 -9.01 -2.20
CA GLY A 110 12.94 -8.73 -3.18
C GLY A 110 12.47 -8.57 -4.62
N GLN A 111 11.22 -8.93 -4.94
CA GLN A 111 10.61 -8.71 -6.25
C GLN A 111 9.40 -7.76 -6.15
N TRP A 112 8.57 -7.97 -5.14
CA TRP A 112 7.39 -7.18 -4.86
C TRP A 112 7.64 -6.20 -3.72
N LEU A 113 6.97 -5.06 -3.80
CA LEU A 113 6.71 -4.15 -2.69
C LEU A 113 5.25 -4.33 -2.27
N LEU A 114 4.95 -4.35 -0.98
CA LEU A 114 3.58 -4.52 -0.48
C LEU A 114 3.29 -3.60 0.70
N SER A 115 2.19 -2.87 0.63
CA SER A 115 1.60 -2.09 1.71
C SER A 115 0.26 -2.68 2.13
N HIS A 116 -0.01 -2.71 3.42
CA HIS A 116 -1.27 -3.10 4.00
C HIS A 116 -1.87 -1.93 4.80
N ASN A 117 -3.08 -1.53 4.44
CA ASN A 117 -3.89 -0.58 5.16
C ASN A 117 -5.06 -1.33 5.80
N GLY A 118 -4.89 -1.71 7.06
CA GLY A 118 -5.76 -2.73 7.60
C GLY A 118 -5.49 -3.13 9.04
N ILE A 119 -6.24 -4.14 9.44
CA ILE A 119 -6.00 -4.96 10.63
C ILE A 119 -6.40 -6.38 10.28
N VAL A 120 -5.68 -7.35 10.83
CA VAL A 120 -6.05 -8.76 10.77
C VAL A 120 -5.63 -9.45 12.06
N ASP A 121 -6.47 -10.36 12.56
CA ASP A 121 -6.08 -11.21 13.67
C ASP A 121 -4.93 -12.12 13.25
N ARG A 122 -3.80 -12.01 13.95
CA ARG A 122 -2.62 -12.83 13.68
C ARG A 122 -2.88 -14.32 13.95
N ALA A 123 -3.87 -14.66 14.77
CA ALA A 123 -4.22 -16.05 15.07
C ALA A 123 -4.81 -16.80 13.86
N VAL A 124 -5.39 -16.09 12.88
CA VAL A 124 -5.93 -16.71 11.67
C VAL A 124 -4.89 -16.85 10.56
N LEU A 125 -3.73 -16.20 10.71
CA LEU A 125 -2.66 -16.25 9.73
C LEU A 125 -1.80 -17.51 9.92
N PRO A 126 -1.37 -18.17 8.83
CA PRO A 126 -0.37 -19.22 8.90
C PRO A 126 0.91 -18.77 9.61
N VAL A 127 1.52 -19.68 10.37
CA VAL A 127 2.82 -19.42 11.01
C VAL A 127 3.89 -19.30 9.92
N THR A 128 4.63 -18.20 9.93
CA THR A 128 5.75 -17.95 9.01
C THR A 128 6.95 -17.38 9.75
N THR A 129 8.15 -17.76 9.31
CA THR A 129 9.43 -17.19 9.78
C THR A 129 9.99 -16.16 8.81
N ARG A 130 9.26 -15.83 7.73
CA ARG A 130 9.71 -14.91 6.68
C ARG A 130 9.22 -13.47 6.86
N ALA A 131 8.36 -13.23 7.83
CA ALA A 131 7.85 -11.89 8.11
C ALA A 131 8.98 -10.95 8.57
N GLU A 132 8.99 -9.74 8.02
CA GLU A 132 9.97 -8.70 8.40
C GLU A 132 9.77 -8.19 9.84
N SER A 133 8.56 -8.33 10.39
CA SER A 133 8.18 -7.87 11.73
C SER A 133 7.09 -8.77 12.31
N VAL A 134 6.82 -8.60 13.61
CA VAL A 134 5.77 -9.33 14.34
C VAL A 134 4.39 -8.65 14.26
N CYS A 135 4.29 -7.50 13.59
CA CYS A 135 3.01 -6.85 13.35
C CYS A 135 2.14 -7.68 12.39
N ASP A 136 0.83 -7.55 12.55
CA ASP A 136 -0.20 -8.17 11.70
C ASP A 136 0.07 -7.99 10.20
N SER A 137 0.43 -6.77 9.81
CA SER A 137 0.67 -6.39 8.42
C SER A 137 1.90 -7.07 7.82
N ALA A 138 2.97 -7.28 8.60
CA ALA A 138 4.17 -7.96 8.14
C ALA A 138 3.95 -9.48 8.02
N LEU A 139 3.18 -10.06 8.93
CA LEU A 139 2.77 -11.47 8.86
C LEU A 139 1.86 -11.72 7.65
N LEU A 140 0.87 -10.85 7.43
CA LEU A 140 0.01 -10.91 6.25
C LEU A 140 0.82 -10.77 4.95
N ALA A 141 1.76 -9.82 4.89
CA ALA A 141 2.63 -9.65 3.73
C ALA A 141 3.43 -10.93 3.43
N ALA A 142 4.01 -11.57 4.46
CA ALA A 142 4.74 -12.81 4.28
C ALA A 142 3.85 -13.95 3.75
N VAL A 143 2.63 -14.09 4.25
CA VAL A 143 1.66 -15.07 3.72
C VAL A 143 1.32 -14.80 2.26
N ILE A 144 1.10 -13.53 1.90
CA ILE A 144 0.82 -13.12 0.52
C ILE A 144 2.01 -13.43 -0.40
N PHE A 145 3.24 -13.12 0.03
CA PHE A 145 4.44 -13.44 -0.75
C PHE A 145 4.66 -14.94 -0.92
N GLU A 146 4.41 -15.73 0.13
CA GLU A 146 4.55 -17.20 0.10
C GLU A 146 3.53 -17.87 -0.83
N ARG A 147 2.30 -17.35 -0.89
CA ARG A 147 1.25 -17.83 -1.80
C ARG A 147 1.41 -17.29 -3.22
N GLY A 148 2.06 -16.14 -3.37
CA GLY A 148 2.26 -15.45 -4.64
C GLY A 148 1.14 -14.46 -4.96
N LEU A 149 1.52 -13.33 -5.57
CA LEU A 149 0.62 -12.21 -5.83
C LEU A 149 -0.44 -12.50 -6.90
N ASP A 150 -0.24 -13.50 -7.75
CA ASP A 150 -1.28 -13.95 -8.69
C ASP A 150 -2.50 -14.54 -7.97
N ALA A 151 -2.32 -15.05 -6.74
CA ALA A 151 -3.38 -15.56 -5.87
C ALA A 151 -3.83 -14.52 -4.82
N LEU A 152 -3.57 -13.22 -5.04
CA LEU A 152 -3.89 -12.17 -4.06
C LEU A 152 -5.39 -12.14 -3.72
N GLY A 153 -6.26 -12.21 -4.73
CA GLY A 153 -7.71 -12.22 -4.54
C GLY A 153 -8.17 -13.37 -3.66
N GLU A 154 -7.78 -14.60 -4.01
CA GLU A 154 -8.09 -15.82 -3.24
C GLU A 154 -7.56 -15.73 -1.81
N THR A 155 -6.31 -15.30 -1.63
CA THR A 155 -5.67 -15.14 -0.31
C THR A 155 -6.43 -14.15 0.57
N VAL A 156 -6.83 -13.01 0.02
CA VAL A 156 -7.60 -12.01 0.76
C VAL A 156 -8.98 -12.55 1.14
N THR A 157 -9.68 -13.22 0.22
CA THR A 157 -11.01 -13.80 0.51
C THR A 157 -10.97 -14.89 1.57
N GLU A 158 -9.94 -15.75 1.56
CA GLU A 158 -9.78 -16.81 2.56
C GLU A 158 -9.50 -16.23 3.95
N ILE A 159 -8.59 -15.27 4.05
CA ILE A 159 -8.25 -14.62 5.32
C ILE A 159 -9.45 -13.84 5.87
N ALA A 160 -10.20 -13.14 5.02
CA ALA A 160 -11.39 -12.43 5.44
C ALA A 160 -12.52 -13.37 5.90
N ALA A 161 -12.62 -14.58 5.34
CA ALA A 161 -13.56 -15.60 5.84
C ALA A 161 -13.16 -16.11 7.24
N ALA A 162 -11.86 -16.18 7.53
CA ALA A 162 -11.34 -16.60 8.82
C ALA A 162 -11.39 -15.47 9.88
N ASP A 163 -11.22 -14.20 9.48
CA ASP A 163 -11.38 -13.01 10.31
C ASP A 163 -12.39 -12.03 9.67
N PRO A 164 -13.69 -12.17 9.98
CA PRO A 164 -14.74 -11.27 9.46
C PRO A 164 -14.59 -9.81 9.88
N GLY A 165 -13.75 -9.52 10.89
CA GLY A 165 -13.43 -8.16 11.33
C GLY A 165 -12.24 -7.54 10.60
N ALA A 166 -11.55 -8.30 9.76
CA ALA A 166 -10.36 -7.86 9.05
C ALA A 166 -10.68 -6.76 8.04
N ARG A 167 -9.73 -5.83 7.91
CA ARG A 167 -9.67 -4.87 6.81
C ARG A 167 -8.38 -5.17 6.08
N LEU A 168 -8.48 -5.47 4.80
CA LEU A 168 -7.40 -6.07 4.02
C LEU A 168 -7.13 -5.27 2.74
N ASN A 169 -7.04 -3.93 2.86
CA ASN A 169 -6.59 -3.12 1.73
C ASN A 169 -5.10 -3.35 1.50
N VAL A 170 -4.78 -4.16 0.50
CA VAL A 170 -3.42 -4.42 0.05
C VAL A 170 -3.13 -3.53 -1.14
N LEU A 171 -1.90 -3.05 -1.25
CA LEU A 171 -1.37 -2.40 -2.44
C LEU A 171 0.06 -2.91 -2.66
N ALA A 172 0.28 -3.56 -3.80
CA ALA A 172 1.54 -4.19 -4.15
C ALA A 172 2.00 -3.83 -5.56
N ALA A 173 3.32 -3.86 -5.78
CA ALA A 173 3.93 -3.54 -7.06
C ALA A 173 5.20 -4.36 -7.32
N ASN A 174 5.49 -4.70 -8.58
CA ASN A 174 6.71 -5.43 -8.96
C ASN A 174 7.59 -4.72 -10.00
N GLY A 175 7.32 -3.44 -10.29
CA GLY A 175 8.04 -2.67 -11.30
C GLY A 175 7.38 -2.65 -12.68
N SER A 176 6.38 -3.50 -12.94
CA SER A 176 5.63 -3.53 -14.19
C SER A 176 4.11 -3.74 -14.02
N ARG A 177 3.69 -4.07 -12.79
CA ARG A 177 2.30 -4.35 -12.41
C ARG A 177 2.02 -3.75 -11.03
N LEU A 178 0.83 -3.18 -10.87
CA LEU A 178 0.23 -2.90 -9.56
C LEU A 178 -0.92 -3.88 -9.31
N LEU A 179 -1.02 -4.35 -8.08
CA LEU A 179 -2.16 -5.10 -7.58
C LEU A 179 -2.66 -4.44 -6.30
N ALA A 180 -3.96 -4.29 -6.16
CA ALA A 180 -4.54 -3.77 -4.94
C ALA A 180 -5.88 -4.42 -4.62
N THR A 181 -6.22 -4.48 -3.34
CA THR A 181 -7.55 -4.88 -2.88
C THR A 181 -8.23 -3.73 -2.15
N ALA A 182 -9.50 -3.53 -2.43
CA ALA A 182 -10.41 -2.80 -1.56
C ALA A 182 -11.14 -3.85 -0.70
N TRP A 183 -10.90 -3.86 0.60
CA TRP A 183 -11.54 -4.75 1.56
C TRP A 183 -11.68 -4.05 2.93
N GLY A 184 -12.81 -3.38 3.12
CA GLY A 184 -13.17 -2.76 4.40
C GLY A 184 -12.48 -1.41 4.70
N ASP A 185 -11.74 -0.83 3.76
CA ASP A 185 -11.25 0.56 3.80
C ASP A 185 -11.23 1.17 2.37
N THR A 186 -10.99 2.46 2.25
CA THR A 186 -11.08 3.20 0.99
C THR A 186 -9.88 2.95 0.08
N LEU A 187 -10.16 2.90 -1.22
CA LEU A 187 -9.17 2.91 -2.30
C LEU A 187 -9.78 3.71 -3.46
N SER A 188 -8.99 4.59 -4.07
CA SER A 188 -9.36 5.41 -5.22
C SER A 188 -8.32 5.23 -6.31
N ILE A 189 -8.73 5.43 -7.55
CA ILE A 189 -7.89 5.32 -8.74
C ILE A 189 -7.93 6.62 -9.55
N LEU A 190 -6.77 7.05 -10.05
CA LEU A 190 -6.65 8.14 -11.01
C LEU A 190 -5.88 7.65 -12.23
N ARG A 191 -6.49 7.78 -13.41
CA ARG A 191 -5.86 7.45 -14.70
C ARG A 191 -5.35 8.73 -15.33
N ARG A 192 -4.04 8.86 -15.42
CA ARG A 192 -3.36 10.00 -16.04
C ARG A 192 -2.86 9.62 -17.44
N PRO A 193 -2.60 10.59 -18.33
CA PRO A 193 -1.98 10.32 -19.62
C PRO A 193 -0.62 9.62 -19.52
N ASP A 194 0.08 9.77 -18.39
CA ASP A 194 1.44 9.28 -18.14
C ASP A 194 1.50 8.12 -17.14
N GLY A 195 0.37 7.62 -16.65
CA GLY A 195 0.33 6.48 -15.74
C GLY A 195 -0.93 6.37 -14.90
N VAL A 196 -0.90 5.50 -13.90
CA VAL A 196 -2.04 5.23 -13.03
C VAL A 196 -1.60 5.36 -11.57
N VAL A 197 -2.45 6.02 -10.78
CA VAL A 197 -2.31 6.12 -9.33
C VAL A 197 -3.40 5.27 -8.67
N LEU A 198 -3.01 4.48 -7.67
CA LEU A 198 -3.92 3.89 -6.69
C LEU A 198 -3.62 4.52 -5.33
N ALA A 199 -4.61 5.04 -4.62
CA ALA A 199 -4.36 5.69 -3.34
C ALA A 199 -5.49 5.42 -2.36
N SER A 200 -5.20 5.36 -1.05
CA SER A 200 -6.24 5.20 -0.04
C SER A 200 -7.28 6.33 -0.06
N GLU A 201 -6.88 7.52 -0.49
CA GLU A 201 -7.77 8.65 -0.75
C GLU A 201 -7.14 9.60 -1.79
N PRO A 202 -7.94 10.36 -2.56
CA PRO A 202 -7.44 11.30 -3.56
C PRO A 202 -6.44 12.30 -2.97
N TYR A 203 -5.31 12.49 -3.66
CA TYR A 203 -4.25 13.39 -3.21
C TYR A 203 -4.47 14.87 -3.58
N ASP A 204 -5.52 15.16 -4.35
CA ASP A 204 -5.95 16.50 -4.77
C ASP A 204 -7.49 16.51 -4.97
N ASN A 205 -7.98 17.45 -5.78
CA ASN A 205 -9.40 17.59 -6.15
C ASN A 205 -9.62 17.35 -7.65
N ASP A 206 -8.76 16.58 -8.33
CA ASP A 206 -8.99 16.20 -9.71
C ASP A 206 -10.35 15.47 -9.83
N SER A 207 -11.15 15.84 -10.83
CA SER A 207 -12.46 15.24 -11.05
C SER A 207 -12.40 13.81 -11.58
N ASP A 208 -11.24 13.40 -12.11
CA ASP A 208 -11.03 12.09 -12.71
C ASP A 208 -10.70 11.00 -11.67
N TRP A 209 -10.66 11.36 -10.39
CA TRP A 209 -10.59 10.38 -9.30
C TRP A 209 -11.87 9.56 -9.23
N GLU A 210 -11.71 8.24 -9.27
CA GLU A 210 -12.80 7.29 -9.09
C GLU A 210 -12.57 6.48 -7.80
N ASP A 211 -13.64 6.19 -7.07
CA ASP A 211 -13.58 5.28 -5.93
C ASP A 211 -13.66 3.82 -6.42
N VAL A 212 -12.75 2.99 -5.92
CA VAL A 212 -12.81 1.54 -6.14
C VAL A 212 -13.89 0.98 -5.21
N PRO A 213 -14.89 0.24 -5.73
CA PRO A 213 -15.89 -0.37 -4.89
C PRO A 213 -15.27 -1.35 -3.90
N ASP A 214 -15.85 -1.48 -2.71
CA ASP A 214 -15.39 -2.46 -1.73
C ASP A 214 -15.45 -3.89 -2.28
N ARG A 215 -14.61 -4.77 -1.75
CA ARG A 215 -14.44 -6.17 -2.18
C ARG A 215 -14.07 -6.30 -3.66
N HIS A 216 -13.08 -5.54 -4.10
CA HIS A 216 -12.56 -5.62 -5.46
C HIS A 216 -11.04 -5.79 -5.46
N LEU A 217 -10.57 -6.59 -6.42
CA LEU A 217 -9.19 -6.63 -6.85
C LEU A 217 -9.00 -5.65 -8.01
N VAL A 218 -7.98 -4.81 -7.92
CA VAL A 218 -7.54 -3.91 -8.98
C VAL A 218 -6.21 -4.39 -9.49
N GLU A 219 -6.11 -4.56 -10.80
CA GLU A 219 -4.86 -4.84 -11.50
C GLU A 219 -4.55 -3.71 -12.47
N VAL A 220 -3.31 -3.21 -12.42
CA VAL A 220 -2.80 -2.23 -13.38
C VAL A 220 -1.56 -2.81 -14.05
N THR A 221 -1.57 -2.84 -15.39
CA THR A 221 -0.44 -3.22 -16.23
C THR A 221 -0.30 -2.25 -17.40
N ALA A 222 0.69 -2.46 -18.27
CA ALA A 222 0.80 -1.74 -19.54
C ALA A 222 -0.43 -1.92 -20.47
N ALA A 223 -1.22 -2.99 -20.28
CA ALA A 223 -2.44 -3.24 -21.05
C ALA A 223 -3.63 -2.39 -20.57
N GLY A 224 -3.56 -1.82 -19.36
CA GLY A 224 -4.63 -1.01 -18.78
C GLY A 224 -4.96 -1.42 -17.34
N VAL A 225 -6.19 -1.09 -16.93
CA VAL A 225 -6.71 -1.33 -15.59
C VAL A 225 -7.85 -2.34 -15.66
N VAL A 226 -7.82 -3.34 -14.79
CA VAL A 226 -8.89 -4.33 -14.62
C VAL A 226 -9.38 -4.30 -13.17
N LEU A 227 -10.69 -4.22 -12.97
CA LEU A 227 -11.34 -4.34 -11.67
C LEU A 227 -12.14 -5.65 -11.65
N THR A 228 -11.86 -6.51 -10.67
CA THR A 228 -12.52 -7.80 -10.52
C THR A 228 -13.20 -7.86 -9.16
N PRO A 229 -14.52 -8.09 -9.06
CA PRO A 229 -15.17 -8.36 -7.80
C PRO A 229 -14.54 -9.57 -7.10
N LEU A 230 -14.34 -9.46 -5.79
CA LEU A 230 -13.92 -10.57 -4.95
C LEU A 230 -15.15 -11.15 -4.29
N ASP A 231 -15.54 -12.35 -4.75
CA ASP A 231 -16.69 -13.04 -4.19
C ASP A 231 -16.44 -13.40 -2.72
N HIS A 232 -17.45 -13.15 -1.90
CA HIS A 232 -17.53 -13.81 -0.61
C HIS A 232 -18.06 -15.21 -0.89
N PRO A 233 -17.43 -16.31 -0.42
CA PRO A 233 -18.09 -17.60 -0.46
C PRO A 233 -19.44 -17.44 0.26
N GLU A 234 -20.53 -17.66 -0.48
CA GLU A 234 -21.89 -17.65 0.07
C GLU A 234 -21.94 -18.66 1.21
N GLY A 235 -22.12 -18.22 2.46
CA GLY A 235 -22.16 -19.21 3.55
C GLY A 235 -22.22 -18.76 5.00
N TYR A 236 -22.12 -17.47 5.34
CA TYR A 236 -22.29 -17.04 6.74
C TYR A 236 -23.21 -15.81 6.81
N ARG A 237 -24.46 -16.07 7.17
CA ARG A 237 -25.41 -15.13 7.77
C ARG A 237 -25.61 -15.53 9.23
#